data_AF-A0ABD4RXI1-F1
#
_entry.id   AF-A0ABD4RXI1-F1
#
_cell.length_a   1.000
_cell.length_b   1.000
_cell.length_c   1.000
_cell.angle_alpha   90.00
_cell.angle_beta   90.00
_cell.angle_gamma   90.00
#
_symmetry.space_group_name_H-M   'P 1'
#
loop_
_entity.id
_entity.type
_entity.pdbx_description
1 polymer ?
#
loop_
_entity_poly.entity_id
_entity_poly.type
_entity_poly.pdbx_seq_one_letter_code
_entity_poly.pdbx_strand_id
1 'polypeptide(L)' 'MKYDSESDVYTCANKRLLRPIYLKKRTNKSGYTSEVQVYECESCNDCFLCSKCFKGKNNKKIEYS' A
#
# COMPACT_ATOMS: atom_id res chain seq x y z
N MET A 1 -8.52 0.48 -7.87
CA MET A 1 -7.10 0.07 -7.93
C MET A 1 -7.06 -1.17 -8.79
N LYS A 2 -6.03 -1.32 -9.63
CA LYS A 2 -5.87 -2.52 -10.47
C LYS A 2 -4.70 -3.32 -9.93
N TYR A 3 -4.90 -4.61 -9.67
CA TYR A 3 -3.82 -5.51 -9.29
C TYR A 3 -3.19 -6.09 -10.55
N ASP A 4 -1.86 -6.09 -10.58
CA ASP A 4 -1.05 -6.70 -11.61
C ASP A 4 -0.37 -7.94 -11.04
N SER A 5 -0.85 -9.12 -11.42
CA SER A 5 -0.34 -10.40 -10.92
C SER A 5 1.02 -10.77 -11.51
N GLU A 6 1.41 -10.19 -12.64
CA GLU A 6 2.70 -10.49 -13.29
C GLU A 6 3.86 -9.87 -12.50
N SER A 7 3.68 -8.62 -12.06
CA SER A 7 4.70 -7.89 -11.30
C SER A 7 4.46 -7.85 -9.79
N ASP A 8 3.36 -8.44 -9.29
CA ASP A 8 2.89 -8.35 -7.90
C ASP A 8 2.79 -6.88 -7.43
N VAL A 9 2.21 -6.01 -8.27
CA VAL A 9 2.08 -4.58 -7.96
C VAL A 9 0.65 -4.11 -8.07
N TYR A 10 0.30 -3.14 -7.25
CA TYR A 10 -0.98 -2.45 -7.40
C TYR A 10 -0.81 -1.16 -8.18
N THR A 11 -1.74 -0.86 -9.07
CA THR A 11 -1.81 0.42 -9.79
C THR A 11 -2.85 1.33 -9.11
N CYS A 12 -2.37 2.47 -8.64
CA CYS A 12 -3.18 3.56 -8.10
C CYS A 12 -4.01 4.22 -9.20
N ALA A 13 -5.05 4.98 -8.83
CA ALA A 13 -5.85 5.78 -9.75
C ALA A 13 -5.01 6.81 -10.54
N ASN A 14 -3.86 7.23 -10.01
CA ASN A 14 -2.91 8.13 -10.69
C ASN A 14 -1.89 7.39 -11.59
N LYS A 15 -2.17 6.14 -12.00
CA LYS A 15 -1.27 5.28 -12.78
C LYS A 15 0.11 5.06 -12.13
N ARG A 16 0.22 5.22 -10.81
CA ARG A 16 1.44 4.95 -10.05
C ARG A 16 1.41 3.55 -9.47
N LEU A 17 2.57 2.90 -9.48
CA LEU A 17 2.72 1.54 -8.97
C LEU A 17 2.94 1.56 -7.45
N LEU A 18 2.34 0.58 -6.77
CA LEU A 18 2.59 0.26 -5.38
C LEU A 18 3.32 -1.07 -5.34
N ARG A 19 4.55 -1.03 -4.82
CA ARG A 19 5.43 -2.19 -4.74
C ARG A 19 5.33 -2.82 -3.35
N PRO A 20 5.44 -4.16 -3.24
CA PRO A 20 5.56 -4.81 -1.95
C PRO A 20 6.87 -4.39 -1.31
N ILE A 21 6.79 -3.82 -0.10
CA ILE A 21 7.96 -3.32 0.63
C ILE A 21 8.41 -4.30 1.72
N TYR A 22 7.47 -4.80 2.53
CA TYR A 22 7.77 -5.79 3.56
C TYR A 22 6.50 -6.48 4.06
N LEU A 23 6.69 -7.68 4.61
CA LEU A 23 5.69 -8.39 5.40
C LEU A 23 5.75 -7.91 6.84
N LYS A 24 4.60 -7.53 7.39
CA LYS A 24 4.44 -7.14 8.78
C LYS A 24 3.62 -8.20 9.50
N LYS A 25 4.16 -8.70 10.61
CA LYS A 25 3.39 -9.56 11.52
C LYS A 25 2.53 -8.66 12.40
N ARG A 26 1.21 -8.84 12.32
CA ARG A 26 0.24 -8.13 13.16
C ARG A 26 -0.41 -9.14 14.10
N THR A 27 -0.20 -8.94 15.39
CA THR A 27 -0.90 -9.70 16.42
C THR A 27 -2.15 -8.94 16.84
N ASN A 28 -3.31 -9.60 16.77
CA ASN A 28 -4.57 -9.03 17.25
C ASN A 28 -4.69 -9.20 18.78
N LYS A 29 -5.66 -8.50 19.39
CA LYS A 29 -5.94 -8.55 20.85
C LYS A 29 -6.17 -9.97 21.37
N SER A 30 -6.64 -10.89 20.53
CA SER A 30 -6.89 -12.30 20.88
C SER A 30 -5.65 -13.21 20.76
N GLY A 31 -4.46 -12.68 20.46
CA GLY A 31 -3.22 -13.45 20.37
C GLY A 31 -2.93 -14.09 19.00
N TYR A 32 -3.87 -14.03 18.06
CA TYR A 32 -3.64 -14.48 16.68
C TYR A 32 -2.68 -13.54 15.96
N THR A 33 -1.62 -14.10 15.38
CA THR A 33 -0.66 -13.38 14.54
C THR A 33 -0.97 -13.64 13.08
N SER A 34 -1.20 -12.57 12.32
CA SER A 34 -1.42 -12.62 10.88
C SER A 34 -0.28 -11.90 10.16
N GLU A 35 0.08 -12.41 8.99
CA GLU A 35 1.08 -11.78 8.12
C GLU A 35 0.35 -10.83 7.18
N VAL A 36 0.78 -9.58 7.17
CA VAL A 36 0.17 -8.51 6.40
C VAL A 36 1.22 -7.98 5.43
N GLN A 37 0.97 -8.14 4.14
CA GLN A 37 1.83 -7.61 3.10
C GLN A 37 1.60 -6.10 3.00
N VAL A 38 2.66 -5.32 3.22
CA VAL A 38 2.63 -3.88 3.06
C VAL A 38 3.09 -3.54 1.66
N TYR A 39 2.29 -2.76 0.95
CA TYR A 39 2.64 -2.17 -0.34
C TYR A 39 2.78 -0.66 -0.20
N GLU A 40 3.81 -0.08 -0.83
CA GLU A 40 4.06 1.36 -0.82
C GLU A 40 4.09 1.92 -2.24
N CYS A 41 3.45 3.07 -2.41
CA CYS A 41 3.51 3.82 -3.66
C CYS A 41 4.89 4.44 -3.86
N GLU A 42 5.48 4.24 -5.04
CA GLU A 42 6.83 4.70 -5.37
C GLU A 42 7.03 6.21 -5.17
N SER A 43 6.02 7.00 -5.53
CA SER A 43 6.01 8.42 -5.25
C SER A 43 4.58 8.91 -5.19
N CYS A 44 4.23 9.76 -4.23
CA CYS A 44 3.00 10.57 -4.26
C CYS A 44 3.29 12.07 -4.51
N ASN A 45 4.54 12.42 -4.83
CA ASN A 45 4.96 13.79 -5.10
C ASN A 45 4.19 14.35 -6.31
N ASP A 46 3.54 15.50 -6.17
CA ASP A 46 2.67 16.14 -7.18
C ASP A 46 1.38 15.37 -7.57
N CYS A 47 0.84 14.53 -6.70
CA CYS A 47 -0.43 13.86 -6.98
C CYS A 47 -1.63 14.72 -6.49
N PHE A 48 -2.41 15.29 -7.40
CA PHE A 48 -3.66 16.01 -7.07
C PHE A 48 -4.68 15.14 -6.31
N LEU A 49 -4.66 13.83 -6.58
CA LEU A 49 -5.48 12.85 -5.87
C LEU A 49 -4.92 12.51 -4.48
N CYS A 50 -3.68 12.88 -4.15
CA CYS A 50 -3.04 12.55 -2.87
C CYS A 50 -3.89 13.04 -1.70
N SER A 51 -4.40 14.27 -1.78
CA SER A 51 -5.27 14.87 -0.76
C SER A 51 -6.53 14.06 -0.45
N LYS A 52 -7.06 13.30 -1.43
CA LYS A 52 -8.21 12.39 -1.25
C LYS A 52 -7.78 10.95 -0.95
N CYS A 53 -6.58 10.55 -1.38
CA CYS A 53 -6.09 9.18 -1.35
C CYS A 53 -5.39 8.82 -0.02
N PHE A 54 -4.73 9.78 0.61
CA PHE A 54 -4.04 9.66 1.90
C PHE A 54 -3.76 11.04 2.52
N LYS A 55 -4.15 11.25 3.80
CA LYS A 55 -3.93 12.50 4.56
C LYS A 55 -2.59 12.49 5.34
N GLY A 56 -1.48 12.12 4.71
CA GLY A 56 -0.17 12.12 5.40
C GLY A 56 0.94 12.71 4.55
N LYS A 57 2.05 13.09 5.22
CA LYS A 57 3.24 13.68 4.59
C LYS A 57 4.07 12.68 3.77
N ASN A 58 3.83 11.38 3.92
CA ASN A 58 4.62 10.31 3.30
C ASN A 58 3.84 9.60 2.18
N ASN A 59 4.52 8.71 1.47
CA ASN A 59 3.93 7.85 0.44
C ASN A 59 2.78 7.00 1.01
N LYS A 60 1.77 6.76 0.17
CA LYS A 60 0.64 5.91 0.52
C LYS A 60 1.14 4.47 0.74
N LYS A 61 0.90 3.95 1.94
CA LYS A 61 1.07 2.54 2.29
C LYS A 61 -0.31 1.89 2.39
N ILE A 62 -0.44 0.69 1.85
CA ILE A 62 -1.62 -0.16 2.03
C ILE A 62 -1.19 -1.50 2.63
N GLU A 63 -2.03 -2.00 3.53
CA GLU A 63 -1.86 -3.26 4.23
C GLU A 63 -2.90 -4.23 3.66
N TYR A 64 -2.46 -5.32 3.04
CA TYR A 64 -3.32 -6.45 2.61
C TYR A 64 -3.00 -7.67 3.48
N SER A 65 -4.03 -8.32 4.01
CA SER A 65 -3.97 -9.50 4.91
C SER A 65 -4.74 -10.66 4.34
#